data_AF-A0A973XBN3-F1
#
_entry.id   AF-A0A973XBN3-F1
#
_cell.length_a   1.000
_cell.length_b   1.000
_cell.length_c   1.000
_cell.angle_alpha   90.00
_cell.angle_beta   90.00
_cell.angle_gamma   90.00
#
_symmetry.space_group_name_H-M   'P 1'
#
loop_
_entity.id
_entity.type
_entity.pdbx_description
1 polymer ?
#
loop_
_entity_poly.entity_id
_entity_poly.type
_entity_poly.pdbx_seq_one_letter_code
_entity_poly.pdbx_strand_id
1 'polypeptide(L)'
;MGDIFGDISHALGTDGSGSGGMLTTIAAGALIVATGGAAAAAVGGWATTGLSVALADTAISGAALVSAGYAIGTVAEIFVISEGLKAITGDPSASVNEALATGLLLNTSSNVAGIPVIYGSRRVGGTRVFVGVSGANNEYLHLVVVLAEGPVFSIDNVYIDGVLTTDSKFSGLVTSYLYNGTTSQTYDTHLAADLPSQWGAGYDGKGVAYVYLKLKYSSSAFTGLPIITADVRGIATYDPRTGKSPFSSNPALCIRDYLTNTRYGRGISASLIDDTSIAAAANYCDATVTIPGGSQARYTCDGVIDVNQTAYDNIKSLLTSCRGMLVYSGGMYKLVLDQNASAGFAFSEDN
;
A
#
# COMPACT_ATOMS: atom_id res chain seq x y z
N MET A 1 -0.81 27.66 -47.22
CA MET A 1 -0.99 27.30 -45.81
C MET A 1 0.16 26.38 -45.47
N GLY A 2 1.21 26.98 -44.89
CA GLY A 2 2.51 26.34 -44.68
C GLY A 2 2.61 25.67 -43.32
N ASP A 3 3.41 24.60 -43.33
CA ASP A 3 3.93 23.73 -42.29
C ASP A 3 3.69 24.07 -40.81
N ILE A 4 3.00 23.14 -40.14
CA ILE A 4 2.94 22.97 -38.68
C ILE A 4 4.10 22.10 -38.15
N PHE A 5 4.98 21.60 -39.03
CA PHE A 5 6.09 20.71 -38.65
C PHE A 5 7.41 21.43 -38.33
N GLY A 6 7.43 22.77 -38.33
CA GLY A 6 8.63 23.57 -38.05
C GLY A 6 8.88 23.91 -36.58
N ASP A 7 7.93 23.70 -35.67
CA ASP A 7 7.97 24.33 -34.33
C ASP A 7 8.24 23.36 -33.16
N ILE A 8 8.59 22.10 -33.45
CA ILE A 8 9.01 21.13 -32.42
C ILE A 8 10.54 21.06 -32.30
N SER A 9 11.29 21.49 -33.32
CA SER A 9 12.76 21.46 -33.27
C SER A 9 13.39 22.60 -32.46
N HIS A 10 12.61 23.57 -31.99
CA HIS A 10 13.12 24.72 -31.23
C HIS A 10 12.93 24.62 -29.70
N ALA A 11 12.36 23.52 -29.20
CA ALA A 11 12.19 23.26 -27.76
C ALA A 11 13.32 22.44 -27.12
N LEU A 12 14.30 21.98 -27.92
CA LEU A 12 15.43 21.18 -27.46
C LEU A 12 16.73 21.72 -28.07
N GLY A 13 17.10 22.95 -27.69
CA GLY A 13 18.43 23.48 -28.00
C GLY A 13 19.51 22.65 -27.32
N THR A 14 20.35 21.97 -28.10
CA THR A 14 21.79 21.79 -27.86
C THR A 14 22.49 21.53 -29.19
N ASP A 15 22.73 22.62 -29.89
CA ASP A 15 23.66 22.79 -30.98
C ASP A 15 25.09 22.88 -30.42
N GLY A 16 26.01 22.08 -30.96
CA GLY A 16 27.45 22.34 -30.85
C GLY A 16 28.38 21.16 -30.53
N SER A 17 28.80 20.47 -31.59
CA SER A 17 30.17 19.97 -31.85
C SER A 17 30.93 19.10 -30.83
N GLY A 18 31.29 17.87 -31.24
CA GLY A 18 32.52 17.22 -30.74
C GLY A 18 32.52 15.69 -30.64
N SER A 19 32.75 15.01 -31.76
CA SER A 19 33.48 13.72 -31.91
C SER A 19 33.32 12.57 -30.90
N GLY A 20 32.70 11.47 -31.36
CA GLY A 20 33.35 10.15 -31.37
C GLY A 20 32.97 9.15 -30.26
N GLY A 21 32.13 8.15 -30.59
CA GLY A 21 32.08 6.89 -29.84
C GLY A 21 30.73 6.15 -29.81
N MET A 22 30.46 5.36 -30.84
CA MET A 22 29.64 4.12 -30.84
C MET A 22 28.18 4.20 -30.31
N LEU A 23 27.23 4.46 -31.21
CA LEU A 23 25.78 4.30 -30.98
C LEU A 23 25.20 3.30 -31.99
N THR A 24 24.78 2.14 -31.48
CA THR A 24 24.10 1.09 -32.24
C THR A 24 22.62 1.47 -32.41
N THR A 25 22.19 1.64 -33.66
CA THR A 25 20.84 2.03 -34.08
C THR A 25 19.79 0.95 -33.79
N ILE A 26 18.71 1.28 -33.07
CA ILE A 26 17.43 0.54 -33.12
C ILE A 26 16.42 1.47 -33.80
N ALA A 27 16.00 1.09 -35.00
CA ALA A 27 15.02 1.82 -35.80
C ALA A 27 13.59 1.58 -35.27
N ALA A 28 12.85 2.66 -35.01
CA ALA A 28 11.43 2.64 -34.74
C ALA A 28 10.65 2.58 -36.06
N GLY A 29 9.85 1.53 -36.27
CA GLY A 29 8.88 1.43 -37.36
C GLY A 29 7.49 1.85 -36.88
N ALA A 30 6.95 2.93 -37.44
CA ALA A 30 5.56 3.34 -37.26
C ALA A 30 4.66 2.57 -38.24
N LEU A 31 3.53 2.03 -37.77
CA LEU A 31 2.46 1.53 -38.63
C LEU A 31 1.24 2.44 -38.51
N ILE A 32 0.97 3.18 -39.60
CA ILE A 32 -0.24 3.95 -39.83
C ILE A 32 -1.23 3.03 -40.54
N VAL A 33 -2.47 2.90 -40.04
CA VAL A 33 -3.60 2.41 -40.85
C VAL A 33 -4.77 3.38 -40.69
N ALA A 34 -5.11 4.05 -41.79
CA ALA A 34 -6.26 4.93 -41.93
C ALA A 34 -7.33 4.26 -42.81
N THR A 35 -8.57 4.35 -42.31
CA THR A 35 -9.87 4.55 -43.00
C THR A 35 -10.36 3.59 -44.08
N GLY A 36 -11.62 3.17 -43.91
CA GLY A 36 -12.54 2.86 -45.02
C GLY A 36 -13.73 2.02 -44.57
N GLY A 37 -14.88 2.65 -44.28
CA GLY A 37 -16.14 1.95 -44.02
C GLY A 37 -16.94 1.66 -45.30
N ALA A 38 -17.86 0.69 -45.25
CA ALA A 38 -19.25 0.78 -45.74
C ALA A 38 -20.02 -0.55 -45.62
N ALA A 39 -21.28 -0.38 -45.22
CA ALA A 39 -22.48 -1.22 -45.11
C ALA A 39 -22.73 -2.48 -46.00
N ALA A 40 -23.38 -3.45 -45.34
CA ALA A 40 -24.59 -4.24 -45.70
C ALA A 40 -24.70 -5.07 -47.00
N ALA A 41 -24.94 -6.39 -46.87
CA ALA A 41 -26.17 -7.10 -47.28
C ALA A 41 -26.03 -8.65 -47.16
N ALA A 42 -27.16 -9.32 -46.96
CA ALA A 42 -27.37 -10.73 -46.60
C ALA A 42 -26.99 -11.79 -47.67
N VAL A 43 -26.89 -13.06 -47.25
CA VAL A 43 -27.75 -14.22 -47.68
C VAL A 43 -27.09 -15.57 -47.30
N GLY A 44 -27.82 -16.35 -46.49
CA GLY A 44 -28.11 -17.78 -46.74
C GLY A 44 -27.13 -18.87 -46.28
N GLY A 45 -27.64 -19.79 -45.44
CA GLY A 45 -27.36 -21.25 -45.32
C GLY A 45 -25.90 -21.72 -45.35
N TRP A 46 -25.44 -22.75 -44.66
CA TRP A 46 -25.91 -24.13 -44.68
C TRP A 46 -25.35 -24.84 -43.44
N ALA A 47 -26.16 -25.74 -42.89
CA ALA A 47 -25.83 -26.62 -41.77
C ALA A 47 -24.66 -27.58 -42.09
N THR A 48 -23.89 -27.98 -41.07
CA THR A 48 -23.51 -29.39 -40.82
C THR A 48 -22.89 -29.60 -39.43
N THR A 49 -23.59 -30.41 -38.62
CA THR A 49 -23.10 -31.47 -37.70
C THR A 49 -21.99 -31.18 -36.67
N GLY A 50 -22.42 -31.04 -35.41
CA GLY A 50 -22.22 -32.07 -34.38
C GLY A 50 -20.80 -32.40 -33.91
N LEU A 51 -20.42 -31.87 -32.74
CA LEU A 51 -19.67 -32.62 -31.73
C LEU A 51 -20.01 -32.10 -30.34
N SER A 52 -20.99 -32.73 -29.68
CA SER A 52 -21.28 -32.51 -28.26
C SER A 52 -20.30 -33.32 -27.41
N VAL A 53 -19.37 -32.65 -26.73
CA VAL A 53 -18.61 -33.24 -25.62
C VAL A 53 -19.16 -32.67 -24.33
N ALA A 54 -20.08 -33.42 -23.73
CA ALA A 54 -20.46 -33.24 -22.34
C ALA A 54 -19.30 -33.74 -21.47
N LEU A 55 -18.73 -32.89 -20.62
CA LEU A 55 -17.94 -33.33 -19.48
C LEU A 55 -18.61 -32.79 -18.22
N ALA A 56 -19.14 -33.74 -17.47
CA ALA A 56 -19.71 -33.55 -16.15
C ALA A 56 -18.64 -33.11 -15.15
N ASP A 57 -19.10 -32.27 -14.23
CA ASP A 57 -18.45 -31.86 -12.99
C ASP A 57 -17.68 -33.02 -12.31
N THR A 58 -16.37 -32.85 -12.09
CA THR A 58 -15.62 -33.53 -11.03
C THR A 58 -14.41 -32.70 -10.64
N ALA A 59 -14.41 -32.22 -9.39
CA ALA A 59 -13.29 -31.56 -8.74
C ALA A 59 -12.15 -32.55 -8.43
N ILE A 60 -10.93 -32.32 -8.92
CA ILE A 60 -9.68 -32.87 -8.35
C ILE A 60 -8.52 -31.86 -8.52
N SER A 61 -7.80 -31.63 -7.43
CA SER A 61 -6.64 -30.76 -7.21
C SER A 61 -5.43 -30.98 -8.14
N GLY A 62 -4.80 -29.86 -8.52
CA GLY A 62 -3.34 -29.63 -8.64
C GLY A 62 -2.43 -30.61 -9.38
N ALA A 63 -2.06 -30.29 -10.63
CA ALA A 63 -0.69 -30.27 -11.20
C ALA A 63 -0.73 -29.93 -12.72
N ALA A 64 0.34 -29.31 -13.24
CA ALA A 64 0.43 -28.55 -14.48
C ALA A 64 0.36 -29.32 -15.81
N LEU A 65 -0.10 -28.65 -16.89
CA LEU A 65 0.22 -28.98 -18.28
C LEU A 65 0.53 -27.70 -19.08
N VAL A 66 1.79 -27.60 -19.54
CA VAL A 66 2.28 -26.64 -20.54
C VAL A 66 2.27 -27.35 -21.89
N SER A 67 1.58 -26.80 -22.89
CA SER A 67 1.79 -27.16 -24.29
C SER A 67 1.65 -25.91 -25.19
N ALA A 68 2.60 -25.77 -26.10
CA ALA A 68 2.77 -24.63 -26.99
C ALA A 68 2.06 -24.82 -28.34
N GLY A 69 1.44 -23.75 -28.84
CA GLY A 69 1.29 -23.42 -30.27
C GLY A 69 0.07 -23.98 -31.03
N TYR A 70 -0.94 -23.15 -31.30
CA TYR A 70 -1.23 -22.50 -32.60
C TYR A 70 -2.43 -21.55 -32.46
N ALA A 71 -2.33 -20.35 -33.03
CA ALA A 71 -3.26 -19.22 -32.86
C ALA A 71 -4.36 -19.21 -33.92
N ILE A 72 -5.64 -19.05 -33.51
CA ILE A 72 -6.70 -18.39 -34.30
C ILE A 72 -7.70 -17.72 -33.34
N GLY A 73 -7.88 -16.39 -33.44
CA GLY A 73 -9.11 -15.69 -33.07
C GLY A 73 -9.30 -15.29 -31.60
N THR A 74 -9.01 -14.01 -31.30
CA THR A 74 -9.48 -13.19 -30.16
C THR A 74 -9.59 -13.86 -28.78
N VAL A 75 -8.59 -13.64 -27.92
CA VAL A 75 -8.68 -13.91 -26.48
C VAL A 75 -8.21 -12.67 -25.74
N ALA A 76 -9.10 -12.08 -24.93
CA ALA A 76 -8.71 -11.15 -23.90
C ALA A 76 -7.76 -11.88 -22.94
N GLU A 77 -6.54 -11.37 -22.77
CA GLU A 77 -5.52 -12.02 -21.94
C GLU A 77 -5.93 -11.93 -20.46
N ILE A 78 -6.58 -12.97 -19.95
CA ILE A 78 -6.67 -13.24 -18.52
C ILE A 78 -5.30 -13.77 -18.10
N PHE A 79 -4.50 -12.94 -17.45
CA PHE A 79 -3.23 -13.36 -16.88
C PHE A 79 -3.48 -14.00 -15.50
N VAL A 80 -3.58 -15.33 -15.47
CA VAL A 80 -3.51 -16.12 -14.22
C VAL A 80 -2.04 -16.21 -13.82
N ILE A 81 -1.61 -15.40 -12.85
CA ILE A 81 -0.25 -15.48 -12.31
C ILE A 81 -0.24 -16.47 -11.16
N SER A 82 0.55 -17.53 -11.29
CA SER A 82 0.94 -18.34 -10.14
C SER A 82 1.86 -17.52 -9.24
N GLU A 83 1.34 -17.12 -8.07
CA GLU A 83 2.12 -16.58 -6.95
C GLU A 83 3.03 -17.68 -6.41
N GLY A 84 4.20 -17.87 -7.03
CA GLY A 84 5.07 -18.98 -6.66
C GLY A 84 6.47 -18.98 -7.27
N LEU A 85 7.07 -17.83 -7.63
CA LEU A 85 8.54 -17.74 -7.78
C LEU A 85 9.07 -16.29 -7.89
N LYS A 86 8.83 -15.42 -6.90
CA LYS A 86 9.50 -14.11 -6.82
C LYS A 86 10.37 -13.91 -5.58
N ALA A 87 10.60 -14.96 -4.78
CA ALA A 87 11.39 -14.89 -3.55
C ALA A 87 12.89 -15.26 -3.71
N ILE A 88 13.47 -15.21 -4.93
CA ILE A 88 14.86 -15.70 -5.14
C ILE A 88 15.75 -14.75 -5.95
N THR A 89 15.55 -13.44 -5.86
CA THR A 89 16.60 -12.48 -6.24
C THR A 89 16.76 -11.49 -5.11
N GLY A 90 17.75 -11.75 -4.26
CA GLY A 90 18.01 -11.03 -3.03
C GLY A 90 18.47 -9.60 -3.23
N ASP A 91 17.77 -8.69 -2.56
CA ASP A 91 18.32 -7.45 -2.04
C ASP A 91 18.15 -7.50 -0.50
N PRO A 92 19.22 -7.40 0.29
CA PRO A 92 19.14 -7.42 1.76
C PRO A 92 18.39 -6.21 2.37
N SER A 93 18.06 -5.18 1.58
CA SER A 93 17.17 -4.09 2.01
C SER A 93 15.68 -4.40 1.75
N ALA A 94 15.37 -5.22 0.74
CA ALA A 94 14.01 -5.66 0.45
C ALA A 94 13.48 -6.66 1.50
N SER A 95 14.35 -7.54 2.04
CA SER A 95 13.95 -8.54 3.05
C SER A 95 13.58 -7.94 4.42
N VAL A 96 14.09 -6.76 4.76
CA VAL A 96 13.80 -6.07 6.03
C VAL A 96 12.46 -5.33 5.95
N ASN A 97 12.17 -4.71 4.81
CA ASN A 97 10.91 -4.01 4.63
C ASN A 97 9.73 -4.96 4.38
N GLU A 98 9.97 -6.08 3.67
CA GLU A 98 9.00 -7.17 3.58
C GLU A 98 8.72 -7.79 4.95
N ALA A 99 9.69 -7.81 5.87
CA ALA A 99 9.48 -8.30 7.24
C ALA A 99 8.55 -7.39 8.06
N LEU A 100 8.62 -6.07 7.91
CA LEU A 100 7.65 -5.14 8.50
C LEU A 100 6.26 -5.27 7.85
N ALA A 101 6.20 -5.45 6.52
CA ALA A 101 4.94 -5.70 5.80
C ALA A 101 4.29 -7.06 6.14
N THR A 102 5.11 -8.05 6.54
CA THR A 102 4.66 -9.40 6.93
C THR A 102 4.34 -9.51 8.43
N GLY A 103 4.51 -8.44 9.21
CA GLY A 103 4.14 -8.40 10.64
C GLY A 103 5.20 -8.95 11.61
N LEU A 104 6.49 -8.90 11.23
CA LEU A 104 7.57 -9.22 12.15
C LEU A 104 7.70 -8.11 13.21
N LEU A 105 7.37 -8.45 14.44
CA LEU A 105 7.37 -7.58 15.62
C LEU A 105 8.78 -7.27 16.15
N LEU A 106 9.76 -7.11 15.25
CA LEU A 106 11.14 -6.78 15.61
C LEU A 106 11.37 -5.28 15.52
N ASN A 107 12.25 -4.77 16.38
CA ASN A 107 12.77 -3.42 16.25
C ASN A 107 14.11 -3.43 15.55
N THR A 108 14.17 -2.75 14.41
CA THR A 108 15.41 -2.50 13.69
C THR A 108 16.05 -1.20 14.17
N SER A 109 17.34 -1.03 13.89
CA SER A 109 18.04 0.25 14.02
C SER A 109 18.72 0.53 12.68
N SER A 110 18.14 1.46 11.93
CA SER A 110 18.60 1.82 10.59
C SER A 110 18.41 3.32 10.39
N ASN A 111 19.32 3.94 9.66
CA ASN A 111 19.25 5.33 9.22
C ASN A 111 18.64 5.49 7.83
N VAL A 112 18.42 4.39 7.11
CA VAL A 112 17.88 4.38 5.72
C VAL A 112 16.53 3.63 5.63
N ALA A 113 16.09 2.95 6.70
CA ALA A 113 14.82 2.25 6.69
C ALA A 113 13.66 3.23 6.42
N GLY A 114 12.77 2.86 5.50
CA GLY A 114 11.57 3.63 5.22
C GLY A 114 10.65 3.65 6.44
N ILE A 115 9.95 4.76 6.61
CA ILE A 115 8.90 4.87 7.62
C ILE A 115 7.61 4.32 6.99
N PRO A 116 7.03 3.24 7.52
CA PRO A 116 5.85 2.63 6.92
C PRO A 116 4.60 3.49 7.16
N VAL A 117 3.60 3.36 6.30
CA VAL A 117 2.26 3.92 6.48
C VAL A 117 1.34 2.81 6.97
N ILE A 118 0.55 3.06 8.01
CA ILE A 118 -0.38 2.08 8.55
C ILE A 118 -1.81 2.50 8.20
N TYR A 119 -2.57 1.57 7.65
CA TYR A 119 -4.02 1.66 7.48
C TYR A 119 -4.72 0.68 8.42
N GLY A 120 -5.89 1.06 8.94
CA GLY A 120 -6.63 0.26 9.91
C GLY A 120 -5.91 0.12 11.26
N SER A 121 -6.12 -1.00 11.95
CA SER A 121 -5.53 -1.29 13.27
C SER A 121 -4.47 -2.38 13.16
N ARG A 122 -3.22 -2.07 13.49
CA ARG A 122 -2.14 -3.06 13.44
C ARG A 122 -1.17 -2.91 14.60
N ARG A 123 -0.72 -4.05 15.14
CA ARG A 123 0.46 -4.09 16.00
C ARG A 123 1.73 -4.06 15.16
N VAL A 124 2.59 -3.09 15.41
CA VAL A 124 3.84 -2.91 14.67
C VAL A 124 5.05 -2.85 15.60
N GLY A 125 6.16 -3.41 15.11
CA GLY A 125 7.50 -3.17 15.64
C GLY A 125 8.11 -1.99 14.88
N GLY A 126 8.54 -0.96 15.60
CA GLY A 126 9.09 0.26 14.99
C GLY A 126 10.61 0.26 14.85
N THR A 127 11.14 1.28 14.18
CA THR A 127 12.58 1.51 14.06
C THR A 127 13.09 2.34 15.24
N ARG A 128 14.13 1.87 15.94
CA ARG A 128 14.81 2.65 16.98
C ARG A 128 15.66 3.74 16.35
N VAL A 129 15.30 5.00 16.60
CA VAL A 129 16.02 6.17 16.08
C VAL A 129 16.93 6.83 17.12
N PHE A 130 16.65 6.62 18.41
CA PHE A 130 17.47 7.15 19.48
C PHE A 130 17.60 6.14 20.61
N VAL A 131 18.81 6.00 21.10
CA VAL A 131 19.15 5.26 22.33
C VAL A 131 20.11 6.13 23.13
N GLY A 132 19.69 6.52 24.33
CA GLY A 132 20.49 7.33 25.24
C GLY A 132 20.46 6.75 26.64
N VAL A 133 21.44 7.10 27.46
CA VAL A 133 21.47 6.74 28.87
C VAL A 133 21.60 8.00 29.72
N SER A 134 20.92 8.04 30.85
CA SER A 134 21.03 9.16 31.80
C SER A 134 21.07 8.67 33.25
N GLY A 135 21.29 9.62 34.16
CA GLY A 135 21.45 9.37 35.60
C GLY A 135 22.91 9.13 35.98
N ALA A 136 23.20 9.26 37.28
CA ALA A 136 24.57 9.25 37.79
C ALA A 136 25.33 7.93 37.49
N ASN A 137 24.60 6.83 37.34
CA ASN A 137 25.13 5.49 37.08
C ASN A 137 24.50 4.83 35.83
N ASN A 138 24.10 5.62 34.82
CA ASN A 138 23.37 5.12 33.64
C ASN A 138 22.11 4.32 34.02
N GLU A 139 21.40 4.80 35.03
CA GLU A 139 20.25 4.10 35.61
C GLU A 139 18.99 4.17 34.74
N TYR A 140 18.94 5.12 33.79
CA TYR A 140 17.84 5.26 32.85
C TYR A 140 18.30 5.02 31.43
N LEU A 141 17.56 4.17 30.72
CA LEU A 141 17.67 3.96 29.29
C LEU A 141 16.52 4.71 28.59
N HIS A 142 16.87 5.55 27.64
CA HIS A 142 15.97 6.35 26.82
C HIS A 142 15.90 5.73 25.43
N LEU A 143 14.70 5.38 24.97
CA LEU A 143 14.45 4.81 23.65
C LEU A 143 13.43 5.66 22.91
N VAL A 144 13.74 6.03 21.67
CA VAL A 144 12.75 6.59 20.74
C VAL A 144 12.55 5.59 19.60
N VAL A 145 11.31 5.14 19.46
CA VAL A 145 10.90 4.14 18.47
C VAL A 145 9.88 4.75 17.53
N VAL A 146 10.25 4.89 16.26
CA VAL A 146 9.37 5.37 15.18
C VAL A 146 8.50 4.21 14.70
N LEU A 147 7.18 4.40 14.71
CA LEU A 147 6.20 3.37 14.37
C LEU A 147 5.70 3.50 12.94
N ALA A 148 5.30 4.71 12.53
CA ALA A 148 4.66 4.94 11.24
C ALA A 148 4.70 6.42 10.83
N GLU A 149 4.38 6.66 9.57
CA GLU A 149 4.10 7.99 9.05
C GLU A 149 2.80 8.51 9.66
N GLY A 150 2.79 9.78 10.08
CA GLY A 150 1.67 10.43 10.74
C GLY A 150 0.96 11.49 9.87
N PRO A 151 -0.21 11.98 10.32
CA PRO A 151 -0.82 11.72 11.62
C PRO A 151 -1.60 10.40 11.68
N VAL A 152 -1.22 9.53 12.63
CA VAL A 152 -2.02 8.35 12.97
C VAL A 152 -3.18 8.75 13.89
N PHE A 153 -4.26 7.99 13.89
CA PHE A 153 -5.42 8.29 14.72
C PHE A 153 -5.08 8.19 16.21
N SER A 154 -4.45 7.08 16.61
CA SER A 154 -3.92 6.92 17.97
C SER A 154 -2.93 5.76 18.07
N ILE A 155 -2.09 5.83 19.10
CA ILE A 155 -1.32 4.70 19.61
C ILE A 155 -2.02 4.29 20.91
N ASP A 156 -2.57 3.07 20.95
CA ASP A 156 -3.46 2.66 22.05
C ASP A 156 -2.69 1.94 23.16
N ASN A 157 -1.82 1.00 22.79
CA ASN A 157 -1.06 0.17 23.73
C ASN A 157 0.40 0.07 23.30
N VAL A 158 1.30 -0.01 24.28
CA VAL A 158 2.73 -0.27 24.05
C VAL A 158 3.14 -1.49 24.84
N TYR A 159 3.95 -2.34 24.23
CA TYR A 159 4.43 -3.61 24.77
C TYR A 159 5.95 -3.65 24.75
N ILE A 160 6.51 -4.25 25.80
CA ILE A 160 7.93 -4.52 25.98
C ILE A 160 8.07 -6.05 26.07
N ASP A 161 8.79 -6.64 25.12
CA ASP A 161 8.96 -8.09 24.98
C ASP A 161 7.62 -8.85 24.99
N GLY A 162 6.60 -8.25 24.37
CA GLY A 162 5.23 -8.78 24.29
C GLY A 162 4.35 -8.54 25.52
N VAL A 163 4.87 -7.95 26.59
CA VAL A 163 4.12 -7.62 27.81
C VAL A 163 3.74 -6.14 27.82
N LEU A 164 2.50 -5.82 28.16
CA LEU A 164 1.99 -4.45 28.16
C LEU A 164 2.77 -3.58 29.16
N THR A 165 3.11 -2.34 28.79
CA THR A 165 3.90 -1.44 29.66
C THR A 165 3.24 -1.11 30.99
N THR A 166 1.92 -1.24 31.08
CA THR A 166 1.14 -1.02 32.30
C THR A 166 1.05 -2.24 33.21
N ASP A 167 1.67 -3.37 32.84
CA ASP A 167 1.72 -4.56 33.69
C ASP A 167 2.45 -4.28 35.00
N SER A 168 2.01 -4.94 36.07
CA SER A 168 2.63 -4.92 37.39
C SER A 168 4.15 -5.12 37.37
N LYS A 169 4.68 -5.93 36.44
CA LYS A 169 6.11 -6.16 36.23
C LYS A 169 6.90 -4.87 35.97
N PHE A 170 6.28 -3.86 35.37
CA PHE A 170 6.92 -2.62 34.94
C PHE A 170 6.59 -1.41 35.81
N SER A 171 5.85 -1.61 36.91
CA SER A 171 5.42 -0.54 37.80
C SER A 171 6.60 0.25 38.36
N GLY A 172 6.63 1.56 38.09
CA GLY A 172 7.73 2.46 38.49
C GLY A 172 9.04 2.27 37.73
N LEU A 173 9.08 1.37 36.74
CA LEU A 173 10.25 1.08 35.91
C LEU A 173 10.12 1.65 34.51
N VAL A 174 8.90 1.78 33.98
CA VAL A 174 8.65 2.23 32.62
C VAL A 174 7.82 3.50 32.62
N THR A 175 8.25 4.49 31.85
CA THR A 175 7.45 5.66 31.51
C THR A 175 7.42 5.79 29.99
N SER A 176 6.23 5.90 29.40
CA SER A 176 6.05 6.00 27.95
C SER A 176 5.27 7.25 27.57
N TYR A 177 5.76 7.95 26.55
CA TYR A 177 5.09 9.10 25.93
C TYR A 177 4.80 8.77 24.47
N LEU A 178 3.54 8.99 24.06
CA LEU A 178 3.02 8.61 22.74
C LEU A 178 2.83 9.86 21.89
N TYR A 179 3.32 9.80 20.65
CA TYR A 179 3.27 10.90 19.71
C TYR A 179 2.62 10.42 18.41
N ASN A 180 1.47 11.00 18.06
CA ASN A 180 0.68 10.57 16.90
C ASN A 180 1.22 11.09 15.56
N GLY A 181 2.24 11.96 15.56
CA GLY A 181 2.88 12.44 14.34
C GLY A 181 2.08 13.52 13.61
N THR A 182 1.48 14.46 14.33
CA THR A 182 0.85 15.62 13.68
C THR A 182 1.90 16.54 13.06
N THR A 183 1.51 17.36 12.09
CA THR A 183 2.42 18.32 11.43
C THR A 183 2.88 19.45 12.36
N SER A 184 2.12 19.71 13.42
CA SER A 184 2.43 20.71 14.45
C SER A 184 3.09 20.11 15.69
N GLN A 185 3.36 18.80 15.68
CA GLN A 185 4.02 18.12 16.79
C GLN A 185 5.41 18.71 17.03
N THR A 186 5.80 18.73 18.30
CA THR A 186 7.13 19.14 18.72
C THR A 186 7.91 17.94 19.26
N TYR A 187 9.22 18.12 19.44
CA TYR A 187 10.08 17.15 20.08
C TYR A 187 9.61 16.81 21.50
N ASP A 188 9.95 15.62 21.98
CA ASP A 188 9.66 15.24 23.36
C ASP A 188 10.44 16.10 24.37
N THR A 189 9.71 16.83 25.20
CA THR A 189 10.28 17.74 26.21
C THR A 189 10.84 17.03 27.43
N HIS A 190 10.38 15.81 27.73
CA HIS A 190 10.85 15.02 28.87
C HIS A 190 12.23 14.42 28.56
N LEU A 191 12.42 13.89 27.35
CA LEU A 191 13.71 13.46 26.83
C LEU A 191 14.68 14.63 26.71
N ALA A 192 14.23 15.78 26.22
CA ALA A 192 15.07 16.97 26.19
C ALA A 192 15.46 17.47 27.59
N ALA A 193 14.61 17.28 28.60
CA ALA A 193 14.95 17.61 29.98
C ALA A 193 16.01 16.68 30.57
N ASP A 194 15.93 15.38 30.26
CA ASP A 194 16.89 14.38 30.73
C ASP A 194 18.23 14.43 29.95
N LEU A 195 18.19 14.72 28.64
CA LEU A 195 19.34 14.69 27.72
C LEU A 195 19.38 15.93 26.79
N PRO A 196 19.53 17.16 27.34
CA PRO A 196 19.40 18.41 26.58
C PRO A 196 20.49 18.61 25.51
N SER A 197 21.65 17.96 25.64
CA SER A 197 22.72 18.02 24.64
C SER A 197 22.53 17.06 23.46
N GLN A 198 21.61 16.09 23.59
CA GLN A 198 21.40 15.03 22.59
C GLN A 198 20.03 15.08 21.94
N TRP A 199 19.04 15.72 22.57
CA TRP A 199 17.67 15.85 22.07
C TRP A 199 17.10 17.24 22.38
N GLY A 200 16.41 17.84 21.42
CA GLY A 200 15.93 19.22 21.50
C GLY A 200 15.20 19.69 20.26
N ALA A 201 15.10 21.01 20.07
CA ALA A 201 14.24 21.66 19.07
C ALA A 201 14.51 21.30 17.59
N GLY A 202 15.64 20.68 17.27
CA GLY A 202 15.95 20.16 15.93
C GLY A 202 15.44 18.74 15.64
N TYR A 203 14.90 18.04 16.64
CA TYR A 203 14.46 16.64 16.56
C TYR A 203 12.93 16.54 16.74
N ASP A 204 12.18 17.43 16.09
CA ASP A 204 10.76 17.65 16.34
C ASP A 204 9.83 16.51 15.89
N GLY A 205 10.33 15.56 15.10
CA GLY A 205 9.58 14.35 14.73
C GLY A 205 8.24 14.67 14.06
N LYS A 206 8.17 15.81 13.36
CA LYS A 206 6.95 16.28 12.71
C LYS A 206 6.47 15.29 11.68
N GLY A 207 5.17 15.02 11.70
CA GLY A 207 4.57 14.14 10.71
C GLY A 207 4.93 12.66 10.86
N VAL A 208 5.56 12.24 11.96
CA VAL A 208 5.97 10.86 12.23
C VAL A 208 5.43 10.41 13.58
N ALA A 209 4.75 9.27 13.61
CA ALA A 209 4.26 8.67 14.83
C ALA A 209 5.38 7.89 15.52
N TYR A 210 5.66 8.23 16.78
CA TYR A 210 6.73 7.60 17.55
C TYR A 210 6.35 7.44 19.02
N VAL A 211 7.09 6.57 19.71
CA VAL A 211 6.98 6.34 21.15
C VAL A 211 8.32 6.63 21.78
N TYR A 212 8.32 7.47 22.80
CA TYR A 212 9.45 7.64 23.71
C TYR A 212 9.23 6.77 24.94
N LEU A 213 10.22 5.95 25.29
CA LEU A 213 10.25 5.18 26.53
C LEU A 213 11.47 5.58 27.37
N LYS A 214 11.22 5.84 28.66
CA LYS A 214 12.21 5.93 29.71
C LYS A 214 12.11 4.68 30.57
N LEU A 215 13.16 3.88 30.56
CA LEU A 215 13.25 2.61 31.28
C LEU A 215 14.27 2.75 32.41
N LYS A 216 13.87 2.51 33.65
CA LYS A 216 14.78 2.42 34.79
C LYS A 216 15.41 1.03 34.81
N TYR A 217 16.73 0.96 34.95
CA TYR A 217 17.48 -0.27 35.01
C TYR A 217 16.93 -1.20 36.10
N SER A 218 16.62 -2.43 35.69
CA SER A 218 16.19 -3.51 36.58
C SER A 218 16.52 -4.84 35.91
N SER A 219 17.47 -5.58 36.47
CA SER A 219 17.93 -6.87 35.94
C SER A 219 16.86 -7.97 36.02
N SER A 220 15.81 -7.78 36.82
CA SER A 220 14.67 -8.71 36.89
C SER A 220 13.58 -8.40 35.86
N ALA A 221 13.44 -7.13 35.47
CA ALA A 221 12.43 -6.72 34.50
C ALA A 221 12.95 -6.80 33.07
N PHE A 222 14.25 -6.50 32.85
CA PHE A 222 14.89 -6.42 31.54
C PHE A 222 16.13 -7.32 31.49
N THR A 223 16.14 -8.29 30.57
CA THR A 223 17.24 -9.25 30.39
C THR A 223 18.20 -8.85 29.26
N GLY A 224 17.89 -7.77 28.54
CA GLY A 224 18.65 -7.23 27.43
C GLY A 224 18.01 -5.94 26.90
N LEU A 225 18.37 -5.53 25.68
CA LEU A 225 17.68 -4.44 25.01
C LEU A 225 16.26 -4.91 24.62
N PRO A 226 15.19 -4.33 25.18
CA PRO A 226 13.85 -4.86 24.98
C PRO A 226 13.33 -4.57 23.57
N ILE A 227 12.43 -5.44 23.12
CA ILE A 227 11.65 -5.28 21.90
C ILE A 227 10.39 -4.49 22.24
N ILE A 228 10.22 -3.35 21.58
CA ILE A 228 9.10 -2.42 21.71
C ILE A 228 8.13 -2.62 20.55
N THR A 229 6.89 -2.96 20.87
CA THR A 229 5.80 -3.04 19.87
C THR A 229 4.62 -2.20 20.35
N ALA A 230 3.81 -1.71 19.43
CA ALA A 230 2.65 -0.89 19.79
C ALA A 230 1.45 -1.22 18.91
N ASP A 231 0.26 -1.15 19.51
CA ASP A 231 -1.02 -1.18 18.78
C ASP A 231 -1.29 0.22 18.23
N VAL A 232 -1.27 0.34 16.91
CA VAL A 232 -1.46 1.59 16.19
C VAL A 232 -2.77 1.54 15.42
N ARG A 233 -3.62 2.53 15.66
CA ARG A 233 -4.71 2.89 14.75
C ARG A 233 -4.17 3.90 13.76
N GLY A 234 -4.06 3.47 12.51
CA GLY A 234 -3.38 4.13 11.41
C GLY A 234 -3.98 5.46 10.96
N ILE A 235 -3.69 5.85 9.73
CA ILE A 235 -4.10 7.15 9.17
C ILE A 235 -5.63 7.29 9.16
N ALA A 236 -6.11 8.47 9.54
CA ALA A 236 -7.51 8.84 9.40
C ALA A 236 -7.85 9.12 7.93
N THR A 237 -8.76 8.34 7.36
CA THR A 237 -9.07 8.36 5.92
C THR A 237 -10.28 9.23 5.62
N TYR A 238 -10.21 10.08 4.60
CA TYR A 238 -11.36 10.87 4.15
C TYR A 238 -12.47 9.98 3.57
N ASP A 239 -13.69 10.13 4.10
CA ASP A 239 -14.89 9.45 3.62
C ASP A 239 -15.74 10.41 2.75
N PRO A 240 -15.82 10.19 1.42
CA PRO A 240 -16.61 11.02 0.52
C PRO A 240 -18.13 10.96 0.80
N ARG A 241 -18.62 9.94 1.51
CA ARG A 241 -20.04 9.81 1.87
C ARG A 241 -20.45 10.82 2.94
N THR A 242 -19.52 11.17 3.83
CA THR A 242 -19.80 12.01 5.01
C THR A 242 -19.04 13.32 5.01
N GLY A 243 -18.04 13.48 4.14
CA GLY A 243 -17.17 14.66 4.09
C GLY A 243 -16.23 14.80 5.29
N LYS A 244 -16.03 13.73 6.07
CA LYS A 244 -15.20 13.71 7.28
C LYS A 244 -14.06 12.71 7.12
N SER A 245 -13.02 12.86 7.95
CA SER A 245 -11.89 11.92 8.01
C SER A 245 -11.86 11.16 9.35
N PRO A 246 -12.80 10.24 9.60
CA PRO A 246 -12.73 9.39 10.79
C PRO A 246 -11.64 8.33 10.65
N PHE A 247 -11.32 7.68 11.78
CA PHE A 247 -10.64 6.38 11.72
C PHE A 247 -11.52 5.38 10.95
N SER A 248 -10.92 4.66 10.00
CA SER A 248 -11.60 3.61 9.26
C SER A 248 -10.63 2.50 8.86
N SER A 249 -11.06 1.25 9.03
CA SER A 249 -10.43 0.08 8.41
C SER A 249 -11.08 -0.27 7.06
N ASN A 250 -11.86 0.64 6.46
CA ASN A 250 -12.50 0.38 5.17
C ASN A 250 -11.47 0.46 4.03
N PRO A 251 -11.29 -0.61 3.23
CA PRO A 251 -10.26 -0.67 2.19
C PRO A 251 -10.46 0.37 1.09
N ALA A 252 -11.69 0.71 0.71
CA ALA A 252 -11.96 1.70 -0.33
C ALA A 252 -11.47 3.10 0.08
N LEU A 253 -11.64 3.45 1.35
CA LEU A 253 -11.18 4.73 1.90
C LEU A 253 -9.65 4.76 2.03
N CYS A 254 -9.03 3.64 2.42
CA CYS A 254 -7.57 3.50 2.48
C CYS A 254 -6.94 3.64 1.08
N ILE A 255 -7.53 3.01 0.05
CA ILE A 255 -7.06 3.12 -1.34
C ILE A 255 -7.16 4.57 -1.83
N ARG A 256 -8.30 5.25 -1.59
CA ARG A 256 -8.47 6.65 -1.98
C ARG A 256 -7.41 7.55 -1.33
N ASP A 257 -7.17 7.36 -0.05
CA ASP A 257 -6.16 8.12 0.68
C ASP A 257 -4.77 7.91 0.05
N TYR A 258 -4.35 6.67 -0.21
CA TYR A 258 -3.07 6.38 -0.86
C TYR A 258 -2.96 6.99 -2.28
N LEU A 259 -4.04 7.01 -3.05
CA LEU A 259 -4.04 7.61 -4.38
C LEU A 259 -3.89 9.14 -4.34
N THR A 260 -4.51 9.79 -3.36
CA THR A 260 -4.60 11.26 -3.29
C THR A 260 -3.48 11.90 -2.48
N ASN A 261 -2.90 11.17 -1.52
CA ASN A 261 -1.88 11.71 -0.63
C ASN A 261 -0.59 12.04 -1.40
N THR A 262 -0.08 13.25 -1.23
CA THR A 262 1.13 13.76 -1.91
C THR A 262 2.43 13.45 -1.17
N ARG A 263 2.35 13.03 0.10
CA ARG A 263 3.50 12.80 0.97
C ARG A 263 4.05 11.39 0.85
N TYR A 264 3.18 10.38 0.98
CA TYR A 264 3.55 8.96 0.89
C TYR A 264 2.83 8.22 -0.24
N GLY A 265 1.84 8.85 -0.86
CA GLY A 265 0.99 8.27 -1.87
C GLY A 265 1.40 8.67 -3.29
N ARG A 266 0.46 8.56 -4.22
CA ARG A 266 0.68 8.92 -5.64
C ARG A 266 0.48 10.40 -5.93
N GLY A 267 -0.20 11.14 -5.04
CA GLY A 267 -0.48 12.57 -5.21
C GLY A 267 -1.43 12.88 -6.37
N ILE A 268 -2.32 11.97 -6.73
CA ILE A 268 -3.33 12.22 -7.78
C ILE A 268 -4.31 13.25 -7.25
N SER A 269 -4.61 14.27 -8.06
CA SER A 269 -5.62 15.26 -7.70
C SER A 269 -6.95 14.58 -7.39
N ALA A 270 -7.59 14.95 -6.28
CA ALA A 270 -8.90 14.42 -5.89
C ALA A 270 -9.96 14.62 -6.99
N SER A 271 -9.79 15.62 -7.87
CA SER A 271 -10.66 15.85 -9.04
C SER A 271 -10.61 14.74 -10.10
N LEU A 272 -9.54 13.95 -10.12
CA LEU A 272 -9.36 12.82 -11.03
C LEU A 272 -9.83 11.50 -10.40
N ILE A 273 -10.34 11.52 -9.18
CA ILE A 273 -10.88 10.36 -8.48
C ILE A 273 -12.41 10.44 -8.50
N ASP A 274 -13.06 9.37 -8.94
CA ASP A 274 -14.52 9.29 -8.90
C ASP A 274 -14.97 8.91 -7.48
N ASP A 275 -15.22 9.94 -6.66
CA ASP A 275 -15.71 9.79 -5.28
C ASP A 275 -17.05 9.04 -5.20
N THR A 276 -17.86 9.01 -6.27
CA THR A 276 -19.09 8.21 -6.34
C THR A 276 -18.77 6.72 -6.35
N SER A 277 -17.77 6.33 -7.14
CA SER A 277 -17.30 4.93 -7.19
C SER A 277 -16.70 4.49 -5.85
N ILE A 278 -15.93 5.37 -5.20
CA ILE A 278 -15.35 5.09 -3.88
C ILE A 278 -16.44 4.97 -2.82
N ALA A 279 -17.44 5.85 -2.83
CA ALA A 279 -18.57 5.78 -1.91
C ALA A 279 -19.37 4.47 -2.07
N ALA A 280 -19.62 4.04 -3.31
CA ALA A 280 -20.29 2.78 -3.60
C ALA A 280 -19.46 1.58 -3.11
N ALA A 281 -18.16 1.58 -3.39
CA ALA A 281 -17.24 0.55 -2.90
C ALA A 281 -17.19 0.51 -1.36
N ALA A 282 -17.11 1.67 -0.71
CA ALA A 282 -17.09 1.77 0.75
C ALA A 282 -18.36 1.18 1.38
N ASN A 283 -19.54 1.48 0.82
CA ASN A 283 -20.81 0.88 1.25
C ASN A 283 -20.83 -0.64 1.09
N TYR A 284 -20.25 -1.17 0.01
CA TYR A 284 -20.18 -2.61 -0.21
C TYR A 284 -19.21 -3.30 0.76
N CYS A 285 -18.09 -2.66 1.09
CA CYS A 285 -17.15 -3.17 2.10
C CYS A 285 -17.74 -3.16 3.52
N ASP A 286 -18.50 -2.11 3.86
CA ASP A 286 -19.15 -1.97 5.17
C ASP A 286 -20.37 -2.88 5.35
N ALA A 287 -20.86 -3.51 4.27
CA ALA A 287 -22.00 -4.39 4.34
C ALA A 287 -21.73 -5.59 5.27
N THR A 288 -22.65 -5.81 6.20
CA THR A 288 -22.54 -6.88 7.20
C THR A 288 -22.64 -8.26 6.55
N VAL A 289 -21.70 -9.13 6.87
CA VAL A 289 -21.70 -10.55 6.52
C VAL A 289 -21.85 -11.38 7.80
N THR A 290 -22.83 -12.28 7.79
CA THR A 290 -23.05 -13.23 8.87
C THR A 290 -22.01 -14.34 8.79
N ILE A 291 -21.31 -14.57 9.90
CA ILE A 291 -20.37 -15.68 10.08
C ILE A 291 -20.85 -16.57 11.22
N PRO A 292 -20.45 -17.85 11.28
CA PRO A 292 -20.71 -18.68 12.45
C PRO A 292 -20.10 -18.01 13.70
N GLY A 293 -20.95 -17.53 14.61
CA GLY A 293 -20.53 -16.84 15.83
C GLY A 293 -20.61 -15.31 15.80
N GLY A 294 -21.11 -14.68 14.73
CA GLY A 294 -21.34 -13.23 14.74
C GLY A 294 -21.62 -12.60 13.38
N SER A 295 -21.40 -11.29 13.32
CA SER A 295 -21.54 -10.46 12.14
C SER A 295 -20.32 -9.56 12.05
N GLN A 296 -19.75 -9.45 10.86
CA GLN A 296 -18.59 -8.59 10.60
C GLN A 296 -18.76 -7.82 9.29
N ALA A 297 -17.99 -6.74 9.11
CA ALA A 297 -17.92 -6.07 7.82
C ALA A 297 -17.37 -7.05 6.75
N ARG A 298 -17.82 -6.91 5.51
CA ARG A 298 -17.42 -7.81 4.42
C ARG A 298 -15.92 -7.79 4.17
N TYR A 299 -15.34 -6.60 4.13
CA TYR A 299 -13.92 -6.39 3.88
C TYR A 299 -13.35 -5.33 4.81
N THR A 300 -12.18 -5.62 5.38
CA THR A 300 -11.39 -4.69 6.20
C THR A 300 -9.95 -4.65 5.69
N CYS A 301 -9.28 -3.51 5.88
CA CYS A 301 -7.87 -3.33 5.56
C CYS A 301 -7.12 -2.89 6.82
N ASP A 302 -6.26 -3.77 7.30
CA ASP A 302 -5.33 -3.52 8.41
C ASP A 302 -3.89 -3.75 7.92
N GLY A 303 -3.53 -2.98 6.89
CA GLY A 303 -2.30 -3.14 6.12
C GLY A 303 -1.19 -2.18 6.55
N VAL A 304 0.05 -2.65 6.46
CA VAL A 304 1.26 -1.83 6.59
C VAL A 304 1.85 -1.66 5.20
N ILE A 305 1.98 -0.41 4.76
CA ILE A 305 2.48 -0.05 3.44
C ILE A 305 3.90 0.46 3.57
N ASP A 306 4.80 -0.14 2.81
CA ASP A 306 6.18 0.33 2.71
C ASP A 306 6.30 1.37 1.60
N VAL A 307 6.76 2.57 1.95
CA VAL A 307 6.96 3.68 1.01
C VAL A 307 8.11 3.45 0.03
N ASN A 308 8.98 2.48 0.27
CA ASN A 308 10.07 2.13 -0.66
C ASN A 308 9.61 1.23 -1.81
N GLN A 309 8.45 0.58 -1.68
CA GLN A 309 7.87 -0.21 -2.76
C GLN A 309 7.26 0.68 -3.84
N THR A 310 7.11 0.14 -5.04
CA THR A 310 6.49 0.90 -6.12
C THR A 310 5.04 1.21 -5.76
N ALA A 311 4.55 2.39 -6.17
CA ALA A 311 3.16 2.76 -5.93
C ALA A 311 2.17 1.74 -6.52
N TYR A 312 2.56 1.06 -7.60
CA TYR A 312 1.77 0.01 -8.22
C TYR A 312 1.64 -1.22 -7.31
N ASP A 313 2.74 -1.69 -6.71
CA ASP A 313 2.72 -2.86 -5.82
C ASP A 313 1.96 -2.59 -4.52
N ASN A 314 2.11 -1.38 -3.96
CA ASN A 314 1.35 -0.94 -2.80
C ASN A 314 -0.16 -0.87 -3.08
N ILE A 315 -0.55 -0.29 -4.21
CA ILE A 315 -1.96 -0.25 -4.64
C ILE A 315 -2.50 -1.65 -4.90
N LYS A 316 -1.73 -2.51 -5.57
CA LYS A 316 -2.10 -3.91 -5.81
C LYS A 316 -2.36 -4.63 -4.50
N SER A 317 -1.46 -4.47 -3.53
CA SER A 317 -1.59 -5.06 -2.19
C SER A 317 -2.84 -4.55 -1.47
N LEU A 318 -3.12 -3.25 -1.50
CA LEU A 318 -4.36 -2.69 -0.95
C LEU A 318 -5.61 -3.23 -1.66
N LEU A 319 -5.60 -3.36 -2.99
CA LEU A 319 -6.73 -3.87 -3.76
C LEU A 319 -7.06 -5.33 -3.47
N THR A 320 -6.08 -6.13 -3.04
CA THR A 320 -6.34 -7.53 -2.62
C THR A 320 -7.29 -7.62 -1.43
N SER A 321 -7.33 -6.60 -0.57
CA SER A 321 -8.18 -6.60 0.63
C SER A 321 -9.69 -6.49 0.33
N CYS A 322 -10.07 -5.97 -0.84
CA CYS A 322 -11.47 -5.79 -1.23
C CYS A 322 -11.85 -6.48 -2.53
N ARG A 323 -10.96 -7.30 -3.11
CA ARG A 323 -11.11 -7.86 -4.47
C ARG A 323 -11.47 -6.77 -5.48
N GLY A 324 -10.79 -5.63 -5.35
CA GLY A 324 -11.04 -4.43 -6.13
C GLY A 324 -10.14 -4.34 -7.35
N MET A 325 -10.61 -3.58 -8.34
CA MET A 325 -9.84 -3.15 -9.50
C MET A 325 -9.98 -1.64 -9.65
N LEU A 326 -8.87 -0.97 -9.99
CA LEU A 326 -8.89 0.42 -10.41
C LEU A 326 -9.00 0.48 -11.94
N VAL A 327 -10.04 1.14 -12.42
CA VAL A 327 -10.29 1.36 -13.85
C VAL A 327 -10.21 2.84 -14.14
N TYR A 328 -9.48 3.24 -15.18
CA TYR A 328 -9.46 4.60 -15.67
C TYR A 328 -10.47 4.76 -16.81
N SER A 329 -11.53 5.54 -16.61
CA SER A 329 -12.60 5.72 -17.59
C SER A 329 -13.25 7.09 -17.45
N GLY A 330 -13.47 7.77 -18.58
CA GLY A 330 -14.06 9.11 -18.61
C GLY A 330 -13.20 10.17 -17.94
N GLY A 331 -11.87 10.01 -17.96
CA GLY A 331 -10.93 10.96 -17.36
C GLY A 331 -10.69 10.79 -15.86
N MET A 332 -11.38 9.84 -15.22
CA MET A 332 -11.30 9.61 -13.77
C MET A 332 -10.94 8.16 -13.43
N TYR A 333 -10.28 7.98 -12.28
CA TYR A 333 -10.04 6.68 -11.65
C TYR A 333 -11.29 6.24 -10.89
N LYS A 334 -11.77 5.04 -11.21
CA LYS A 334 -12.93 4.41 -10.61
C LYS A 334 -12.51 3.14 -9.89
N LEU A 335 -13.00 2.97 -8.66
CA LEU A 335 -12.83 1.73 -7.92
C LEU A 335 -14.04 0.82 -8.18
N VAL A 336 -13.78 -0.35 -8.74
CA VAL A 336 -14.78 -1.38 -9.01
C VAL A 336 -14.46 -2.58 -8.13
N LEU A 337 -15.43 -3.04 -7.35
CA LEU A 337 -15.29 -4.25 -6.56
C LEU A 337 -15.93 -5.43 -7.29
N ASP A 338 -15.37 -6.63 -7.10
CA ASP A 338 -16.01 -7.88 -7.50
C ASP A 338 -17.26 -8.11 -6.64
N GLN A 339 -18.40 -7.63 -7.14
CA GLN A 339 -19.71 -7.73 -6.53
C GLN A 339 -20.72 -8.23 -7.55
N ASN A 340 -21.76 -8.92 -7.07
CA ASN A 340 -22.84 -9.39 -7.92
C ASN A 340 -23.56 -8.18 -8.52
N ALA A 341 -23.36 -7.93 -9.82
CA ALA A 341 -23.98 -6.85 -10.57
C ALA A 341 -24.81 -7.42 -11.72
N SER A 342 -25.83 -6.69 -12.15
CA SER A 342 -26.56 -7.02 -13.39
C SER A 342 -25.62 -6.94 -14.59
N ALA A 343 -25.70 -7.92 -15.49
CA ALA A 343 -24.87 -7.94 -16.70
C ALA A 343 -25.00 -6.62 -17.48
N GLY A 344 -23.89 -5.91 -17.67
CA GLY A 344 -23.86 -4.67 -18.46
C GLY A 344 -24.05 -4.91 -19.96
N PHE A 345 -23.76 -6.13 -20.41
CA PHE A 345 -24.03 -6.62 -21.75
C PHE A 345 -24.34 -8.11 -21.68
N ALA A 346 -25.48 -8.53 -22.23
CA ALA A 346 -25.81 -9.93 -22.38
C ALA A 346 -25.42 -10.34 -23.80
N PHE A 347 -24.46 -11.26 -23.91
CA PHE A 347 -24.21 -11.95 -25.17
C PHE A 347 -25.34 -12.96 -25.37
N SER A 348 -26.21 -12.68 -26.34
CA SER A 348 -27.12 -13.67 -26.91
C SER A 348 -26.55 -14.16 -28.24
N GLU A 349 -27.06 -15.27 -28.77
CA GLU A 349 -26.65 -15.78 -30.09
C GLU A 349 -26.85 -14.76 -31.23
N ASP A 350 -27.66 -13.73 -30.98
CA ASP A 350 -27.97 -12.62 -31.88
C ASP A 350 -27.00 -11.42 -31.77
N ASN A 351 -26.03 -11.43 -30.85
CA ASN A 351 -25.17 -10.28 -30.51
C ASN A 351 -23.67 -10.59 -30.60
#